data_AF-A0A2L2Z7F3-F1
#
_entry.id   AF-A0A2L2Z7F3-F1
#
_cell.length_a   1.000
_cell.length_b   1.000
_cell.length_c   1.000
_cell.angle_alpha   90.00
_cell.angle_beta   90.00
_cell.angle_gamma   90.00
#
_symmetry.space_group_name_H-M   'P 1'
#
loop_
_entity.id
_entity.type
_entity.pdbx_description
1 polymer ?
#
loop_
_entity_poly.entity_id
_entity_poly.type
_entity_poly.pdbx_seq_one_letter_code
_entity_poly.pdbx_strand_id
1 'polypeptide(L)' 'GLFTFILCCSCVMVSSAVTKKVRPPLVEEVGRRKLEKQTHCQFGNNTYELEERWRPDLGPPFGMLYCMRCECIPVQRKR' A
#
# COMPACT_ATOMS: atom_id res chain seq x y z
N GLY A 1 -48.76 40.24 16.92
CA GLY A 1 -48.09 39.00 16.48
C GLY A 1 -47.39 39.09 15.13
N LEU A 2 -46.95 40.26 14.66
CA LEU A 2 -46.16 40.39 13.43
C LEU A 2 -44.64 40.35 13.73
N PHE A 3 -44.24 40.84 14.91
CA PHE A 3 -42.85 40.86 15.37
C PHE A 3 -42.25 39.47 15.61
N THR A 4 -43.05 38.49 16.06
CA THR A 4 -42.61 37.11 16.25
C THR A 4 -42.35 36.39 14.92
N PHE A 5 -43.11 36.74 13.88
CA PHE A 5 -42.91 36.21 12.52
C PHE A 5 -41.61 36.74 11.88
N ILE A 6 -41.26 38.01 12.14
CA ILE A 6 -40.03 38.64 11.61
C ILE A 6 -38.78 38.00 12.23
N LEU A 7 -38.78 37.75 13.55
CA LEU A 7 -37.66 37.08 14.22
C LEU A 7 -37.47 35.62 13.80
N CYS A 8 -38.54 34.92 13.42
CA CYS A 8 -38.44 33.55 12.93
C CYS A 8 -37.79 33.50 11.54
N CYS A 9 -38.08 34.48 10.68
CA CYS A 9 -37.55 34.56 9.31
C CYS A 9 -36.03 34.85 9.29
N SER A 10 -35.50 35.60 10.25
CA SER A 10 -34.07 35.91 10.33
C SER A 10 -33.21 34.73 10.83
N CYS A 11 -33.76 33.78 11.57
CA CYS A 11 -33.03 32.58 12.00
C CYS A 11 -32.78 31.59 10.85
N VAL A 12 -33.68 31.53 9.86
CA VAL A 12 -33.60 30.56 8.76
C VAL A 12 -32.52 30.93 7.73
N MET A 13 -32.11 32.20 7.67
CA MET A 13 -31.05 32.67 6.75
C MET A 13 -29.62 32.34 7.21
N VAL A 14 -29.44 31.81 8.44
CA VAL A 14 -28.11 31.51 9.03
C VAL A 14 -27.76 30.01 8.89
N SER A 15 -28.02 29.42 7.73
CA SER A 15 -27.53 28.06 7.42
C SER A 15 -27.09 27.91 5.96
N SER A 16 -26.49 28.96 5.41
CA SER A 16 -25.77 28.91 4.14
C SER A 16 -24.27 29.00 4.38
N ALA A 17 -23.72 27.99 5.05
CA ALA A 17 -22.28 27.74 5.06
C ALA A 17 -22.02 26.26 4.81
N VAL A 18 -22.51 25.75 3.67
CA VAL A 18 -21.98 24.52 3.07
C VAL A 18 -20.55 24.83 2.65
N THR A 19 -19.62 24.66 3.59
CA THR A 19 -18.20 24.53 3.25
C THR A 19 -18.09 23.25 2.42
N LYS A 20 -18.09 23.40 1.10
CA LYS A 20 -17.60 22.36 0.20
C LYS A 20 -16.12 22.18 0.54
N LYS A 21 -15.82 21.38 1.55
CA LYS A 21 -14.49 20.77 1.71
C LYS A 21 -14.28 19.98 0.43
N VAL A 22 -13.58 20.61 -0.52
CA VAL A 22 -12.93 19.92 -1.62
C VAL A 22 -12.12 18.84 -0.93
N ARG A 23 -12.61 17.59 -0.99
CA ARG A 23 -11.76 16.46 -0.62
C ARG A 23 -10.55 16.65 -1.51
N PRO A 24 -9.33 16.84 -0.95
CA PRO A 24 -8.14 16.84 -1.78
C PRO A 24 -8.26 15.61 -2.66
N PRO A 25 -7.96 15.70 -3.98
CA PRO A 25 -8.03 14.55 -4.85
C PRO A 25 -7.33 13.44 -4.08
N LEU A 26 -8.04 12.33 -3.86
CA LEU A 26 -7.39 11.12 -3.42
C LEU A 26 -6.31 10.94 -4.48
N VAL A 27 -5.08 11.29 -4.12
CA VAL A 27 -3.93 10.70 -4.76
C VAL A 27 -4.25 9.24 -4.54
N GLU A 28 -4.81 8.63 -5.58
CA GLU A 28 -4.64 7.22 -5.81
C GLU A 28 -3.13 7.10 -5.63
N GLU A 29 -2.71 6.64 -4.45
CA GLU A 29 -1.38 6.12 -4.23
C GLU A 29 -1.33 5.00 -5.26
N VAL A 30 -1.00 5.39 -6.50
CA VAL A 30 -0.86 4.54 -7.65
C VAL A 30 0.16 3.55 -7.14
N GLY A 31 -0.29 2.39 -6.65
CA GLY A 31 -0.42 1.17 -7.43
C GLY A 31 0.79 0.80 -8.28
N ARG A 32 1.89 1.51 -8.08
CA ARG A 32 3.20 1.41 -8.67
C ARG A 32 4.14 1.82 -7.55
N ARG A 33 4.26 0.93 -6.54
CA ARG A 33 5.62 0.42 -6.33
C ARG A 33 6.09 0.08 -7.73
N LYS A 34 6.92 0.96 -8.31
CA LYS A 34 7.60 0.72 -9.58
C LYS A 34 7.96 -0.75 -9.50
N LEU A 35 7.37 -1.57 -10.37
CA LEU A 35 7.68 -2.99 -10.40
C LEU A 35 9.10 -3.02 -10.92
N GLU A 36 10.05 -2.71 -10.04
CA GLU A 36 11.46 -2.85 -10.29
C GLU A 36 11.58 -4.30 -10.69
N LYS A 37 12.09 -4.50 -11.91
CA LYS A 37 12.43 -5.82 -12.39
C LYS A 37 13.24 -6.43 -11.26
N GLN A 38 12.69 -7.44 -10.59
CA GLN A 38 13.38 -8.09 -9.49
C GLN A 38 14.61 -8.74 -10.12
N THR A 39 15.76 -8.11 -9.92
CA THR A 39 17.07 -8.57 -10.43
C THR A 39 17.69 -9.61 -9.51
N HIS A 40 17.09 -9.81 -8.33
CA HIS A 40 17.58 -10.69 -7.28
C HIS A 40 16.41 -11.34 -6.53
N CYS A 41 16.70 -12.48 -5.91
CA CYS A 41 15.81 -13.14 -4.97
C CYS A 41 16.18 -12.74 -3.53
N GLN A 42 15.21 -12.74 -2.63
CA GLN A 42 15.46 -12.53 -1.20
C GLN A 42 14.90 -13.69 -0.41
N PHE A 43 15.67 -14.20 0.54
CA PHE A 43 15.24 -15.24 1.46
C PHE A 43 15.76 -14.92 2.86
N GLY A 44 14.84 -14.70 3.80
CA GLY A 44 15.17 -14.14 5.11
C GLY A 44 15.82 -12.76 4.95
N ASN A 45 17.02 -12.60 5.52
CA ASN A 45 17.82 -11.38 5.42
C ASN A 45 18.88 -11.43 4.30
N ASN A 46 18.91 -12.50 3.53
CA ASN A 46 19.89 -12.70 2.47
C ASN A 46 19.31 -12.34 1.11
N THR A 47 20.16 -11.80 0.25
CA THR A 47 19.86 -11.50 -1.15
C THR A 47 20.70 -12.44 -2.03
N TYR A 48 20.08 -12.97 -3.08
CA TYR A 48 20.68 -13.93 -4.01
C TYR A 48 20.53 -13.43 -5.44
N GLU A 49 21.61 -13.49 -6.21
CA GLU A 49 21.62 -13.08 -7.62
C GLU A 49 20.92 -14.13 -8.50
N LEU A 50 20.55 -13.76 -9.73
CA LEU A 50 19.99 -14.71 -10.69
C LEU A 50 20.93 -15.90 -10.92
N GLU A 51 20.34 -17.09 -11.04
CA GLU A 51 21.00 -18.38 -11.20
C GLU A 51 21.84 -18.83 -9.98
N GLU A 52 21.88 -18.02 -8.92
CA GLU A 52 22.55 -18.41 -7.68
C GLU A 52 21.80 -19.58 -7.01
N ARG A 53 22.58 -20.55 -6.50
CA ARG A 53 22.06 -21.72 -5.81
C ARG A 53 22.52 -21.75 -4.36
N TRP A 54 21.58 -21.96 -3.44
CA TRP A 54 21.86 -22.00 -2.01
C TRP A 54 21.07 -23.09 -1.27
N ARG A 55 21.47 -23.38 -0.03
CA ARG A 55 20.68 -24.15 0.94
C ARG A 55 19.99 -23.17 1.87
N PRO A 56 18.66 -23.24 2.06
CA PRO A 56 17.98 -22.31 2.94
C PRO A 56 18.33 -22.59 4.40
N ASP A 57 18.52 -21.52 5.17
CA ASP A 57 18.58 -21.56 6.62
C ASP A 57 17.27 -20.99 7.18
N LEU A 58 16.51 -21.81 7.90
CA LEU A 58 15.24 -21.40 8.52
C LEU A 58 15.44 -20.77 9.91
N GLY A 59 16.67 -20.77 10.41
CA GLY A 59 16.97 -20.41 11.80
C GLY A 59 16.47 -21.45 12.80
N PRO A 60 16.70 -21.23 14.10
CA PRO A 60 16.25 -22.15 15.15
C PRO A 60 14.73 -22.38 15.12
N PRO A 61 14.25 -23.62 15.35
CA PRO A 61 15.00 -24.83 15.70
C PRO A 61 15.58 -25.63 14.51
N PHE A 62 15.27 -25.24 13.27
CA PHE A 62 15.51 -26.07 12.09
C PHE A 62 16.91 -25.88 11.49
N GLY A 63 17.44 -24.66 11.53
CA GLY A 63 18.75 -24.31 10.98
C GLY A 63 18.85 -24.51 9.46
N MET A 64 20.06 -24.84 9.00
CA MET A 64 20.36 -25.04 7.58
C MET A 64 19.82 -26.37 7.04
N LEU A 65 19.05 -26.32 5.97
CA LEU A 65 18.46 -27.49 5.35
C LEU A 65 19.34 -28.01 4.19
N TYR A 66 20.29 -28.87 4.52
CA TYR A 66 21.32 -29.35 3.59
C TYR A 66 20.80 -30.11 2.36
N CYS A 67 19.64 -30.75 2.46
CA CYS A 67 19.05 -31.52 1.38
C CYS A 67 18.21 -30.67 0.41
N MET A 68 17.85 -29.45 0.79
CA MET A 68 17.13 -28.54 -0.10
C MET A 68 18.11 -27.65 -0.85
N ARG A 69 17.90 -27.54 -2.16
CA ARG A 69 18.66 -26.65 -3.04
C ARG A 69 17.70 -25.68 -3.68
N CYS A 70 17.83 -24.41 -3.33
CA CYS A 70 17.12 -23.30 -3.94
C CYS A 70 17.93 -22.76 -5.12
N GLU A 71 17.24 -22.18 -6.10
CA GLU A 71 17.84 -21.46 -7.23
C GLU A 71 17.04 -20.20 -7.50
N CYS A 72 17.72 -19.08 -7.73
CA CYS A 72 17.05 -17.83 -8.06
C CYS A 72 16.79 -17.77 -9.56
N ILE A 73 15.52 -17.77 -9.97
CA ILE A 73 15.13 -17.72 -11.38
C ILE A 73 14.43 -16.39 -11.71
N PRO A 74 14.59 -15.86 -12.94
CA PRO A 74 13.94 -14.63 -13.33
C PRO A 74 12.41 -14.77 -13.28
N VAL A 75 11.73 -13.80 -12.67
CA VAL A 75 10.27 -13.80 -12.56
C VAL A 75 9.66 -13.52 -13.93
N GLN A 76 9.24 -14.58 -14.63
CA GLN A 76 8.47 -14.46 -15.85
C GLN A 76 7.00 -14.14 -15.51
N ARG A 77 6.67 -12.84 -15.42
CA ARG A 77 5.27 -12.41 -15.29
C ARG A 77 4.53 -12.75 -16.59
N LYS A 78 3.73 -13.82 -16.57
CA LYS A 78 2.79 -14.11 -17.66
C LYS A 78 1.75 -12.96 -17.70
N ARG A 79 1.59 -12.36 -18.88
CA ARG A 79 0.62 -11.30 -19.16
C ARG A 79 -0.79 -11.86 -19.28
#